data_AF-A0A9E5SR91-F1
#
_entry.id   AF-A0A9E5SR91-F1
#
_cell.length_a   1.000
_cell.length_b   1.000
_cell.length_c   1.000
_cell.angle_alpha   90.00
_cell.angle_beta   90.00
_cell.angle_gamma   90.00
#
_symmetry.space_group_name_H-M   'P 1'
#
loop_
_entity.id
_entity.type
_entity.pdbx_description
1 polymer ?
#
loop_
_entity_poly.entity_id
_entity_poly.type
_entity_poly.pdbx_seq_one_letter_code
_entity_poly.pdbx_strand_id
1 'polypeptide(L)' 'VCTADHGCYPTTSSTDPSREYIPILCWGNRVVPRVNIGTRQTFADIAATAAEYFGLDHKRFGTSFYQEITGGKTT' A
#
# COMPACT_ATOMS: atom_id res chain seq x y z
N VAL A 1 -6.63 -1.01 -5.20
CA VAL A 1 -5.32 -0.40 -4.85
C VAL A 1 -4.52 -0.25 -6.13
N CYS A 2 -3.94 0.92 -6.37
CA CYS A 2 -3.00 1.15 -7.47
C CYS A 2 -1.63 1.49 -6.87
N THR A 3 -0.57 0.85 -7.38
CA THR A 3 0.80 0.99 -6.86
C THR A 3 1.83 0.58 -7.91
N ALA A 4 3.11 0.62 -7.55
CA ALA A 4 4.24 0.12 -8.34
C ALA A 4 5.10 -0.82 -7.48
N ASP A 5 6.17 -1.37 -8.02
CA ASP A 5 7.12 -2.22 -7.30
C ASP A 5 8.55 -1.65 -7.30
N HIS A 6 8.88 -0.79 -8.26
CA HIS A 6 10.16 -0.07 -8.30
C HIS A 6 10.05 1.22 -9.14
N GLY A 7 11.12 2.02 -9.14
CA GLY A 7 11.29 3.14 -10.06
C GLY A 7 12.06 2.71 -11.32
N CYS A 8 11.82 3.41 -12.43
CA CYS A 8 12.60 3.24 -13.66
C CYS A 8 12.84 4.62 -14.28
N TYR A 9 13.76 5.36 -13.68
CA TYR A 9 13.97 6.77 -13.98
C TYR A 9 14.57 6.99 -15.39
N PRO A 10 13.80 7.55 -16.35
CA PRO A 10 14.17 7.53 -17.77
C PRO A 10 15.22 8.58 -18.15
N THR A 11 15.62 9.44 -17.21
CA THR A 11 16.60 10.51 -17.46
C THR A 11 17.96 10.21 -16.82
N THR A 12 18.20 8.96 -16.41
CA THR A 12 19.57 8.47 -16.15
C THR A 12 20.11 7.72 -17.36
N SER A 13 21.43 7.56 -17.43
CA SER A 13 22.09 6.69 -18.41
C SER A 13 21.98 5.20 -18.07
N SER A 14 21.47 4.84 -16.89
CA SER A 14 21.29 3.46 -16.45
C SER A 14 20.15 2.79 -17.21
N THR A 15 20.28 1.48 -17.46
CA THR A 15 19.18 0.61 -17.93
C THR A 15 18.58 -0.22 -16.80
N ASP A 16 19.16 -0.17 -15.61
CA ASP A 16 18.68 -0.89 -14.43
C ASP A 16 17.61 -0.07 -13.68
N PRO A 17 16.69 -0.73 -12.94
CA PRO A 17 15.73 -0.07 -12.06
C PRO A 17 16.36 0.91 -11.07
N SER A 18 15.68 2.03 -10.82
CA SER A 18 16.01 2.98 -9.76
C SER A 18 15.35 2.59 -8.44
N ARG A 19 16.06 2.87 -7.34
CA ARG A 19 15.53 2.65 -5.98
C ARG A 19 14.73 3.87 -5.54
N GLU A 20 13.41 3.81 -5.73
CA GLU A 20 12.47 4.88 -5.41
C GLU A 20 11.36 4.38 -4.49
N TYR A 21 10.71 5.31 -3.78
CA TYR A 21 9.42 5.01 -3.14
C TYR A 21 8.35 4.78 -4.20
N ILE A 22 7.44 3.85 -3.94
CA ILE A 22 6.27 3.60 -4.80
C ILE A 22 5.07 4.42 -4.30
N PRO A 23 4.18 4.89 -5.20
CA PRO A 23 2.91 5.47 -4.79
C PRO A 23 1.96 4.35 -4.28
N ILE A 24 1.11 4.66 -3.32
CA ILE A 24 0.00 3.78 -2.92
C ILE A 24 -1.29 4.60 -2.96
N LEU A 25 -2.20 4.24 -3.87
CA LEU A 25 -3.51 4.87 -4.00
C LEU A 25 -4.61 3.83 -3.70
N CYS A 26 -5.43 4.14 -2.71
CA CYS A 26 -6.59 3.35 -2.31
C CYS A 26 -7.88 4.08 -2.69
N TRP A 27 -8.80 3.38 -3.32
CA TRP A 27 -10.12 3.89 -3.67
C TRP A 27 -11.15 2.76 -3.55
N GLY A 28 -12.39 3.13 -3.29
CA GLY A 28 -13.54 2.22 -3.26
C GLY A 28 -14.65 2.75 -2.36
N ASN A 29 -15.83 2.14 -2.42
CA ASN A 29 -17.01 2.62 -1.69
C ASN A 29 -16.83 2.65 -0.16
N ARG A 30 -15.93 1.83 0.38
CA ARG A 30 -15.61 1.77 1.82
C ARG A 30 -14.43 2.64 2.22
N VAL A 31 -13.65 3.14 1.25
CA VAL A 31 -12.49 3.98 1.52
C VAL A 31 -12.97 5.39 1.83
N VAL A 32 -12.63 5.90 3.02
CA VAL A 32 -13.00 7.27 3.39
C VAL A 32 -12.09 8.26 2.67
N PRO A 33 -12.63 9.38 2.17
CA PRO A 33 -11.86 10.31 1.37
C PRO A 33 -10.82 11.05 2.23
N ARG A 34 -9.74 11.50 1.59
CA ARG A 34 -8.70 12.37 2.17
C ARG A 34 -7.91 11.75 3.34
N VAL A 35 -7.77 10.42 3.37
CA VAL A 35 -6.87 9.74 4.31
C VAL A 35 -5.43 9.79 3.80
N ASN A 36 -4.52 10.25 4.64
CA ASN A 36 -3.08 10.13 4.43
C ASN A 36 -2.55 8.96 5.27
N ILE A 37 -2.18 7.86 4.60
CA ILE A 37 -1.64 6.64 5.23
C ILE A 37 -0.14 6.74 5.57
N GLY A 38 0.47 7.90 5.31
CA GLY A 38 1.89 8.16 5.50
C GLY A 38 2.80 7.33 4.59
N THR A 39 4.10 7.41 4.87
CA THR A 39 5.09 6.53 4.23
C THR A 39 5.07 5.17 4.91
N ARG A 40 4.90 4.12 4.11
CA ARG A 40 4.91 2.74 4.61
C ARG A 40 6.33 2.19 4.71
N GLN A 41 6.57 1.33 5.70
CA GLN A 41 7.90 0.79 5.97
C GLN A 41 8.30 -0.32 4.99
N THR A 42 7.32 -1.01 4.42
CA THR A 42 7.54 -2.14 3.52
C THR A 42 6.35 -2.34 2.59
N PHE A 43 6.58 -2.93 1.42
CA PHE A 43 5.51 -3.34 0.51
C PHE A 43 4.60 -4.40 1.12
N ALA A 44 5.10 -5.13 2.12
CA ALA A 44 4.31 -6.12 2.84
C ALA A 44 3.09 -5.51 3.55
N ASP A 45 3.07 -4.20 3.82
CA ASP A 45 1.90 -3.49 4.37
C ASP A 45 0.68 -3.59 3.44
N ILE A 46 0.89 -3.65 2.12
CA ILE A 46 -0.18 -3.83 1.13
C ILE A 46 -0.78 -5.24 1.26
N ALA A 47 0.07 -6.26 1.40
CA ALA A 47 -0.37 -7.63 1.59
C ALA A 47 -1.10 -7.82 2.93
N ALA A 48 -0.57 -7.24 4.01
CA ALA A 48 -1.22 -7.24 5.33
C ALA A 48 -2.62 -6.60 5.27
N THR A 49 -2.74 -5.47 4.56
CA THR A 49 -4.01 -4.77 4.35
C THR A 49 -5.01 -5.61 3.54
N ALA A 50 -4.55 -6.31 2.50
CA ALA A 50 -5.39 -7.21 1.72
C ALA A 50 -5.87 -8.41 2.55
N ALA A 51 -4.99 -9.00 3.37
CA ALA A 51 -5.35 -10.10 4.24
C ALA A 51 -6.41 -9.68 5.27
N GLU A 52 -6.24 -8.52 5.91
CA GLU A 52 -7.25 -7.98 6.83
C GLU A 52 -8.60 -7.72 6.13
N TYR A 53 -8.58 -7.16 4.92
CA TYR A 53 -9.81 -6.94 4.13
C TYR A 53 -10.61 -8.23 3.88
N PHE A 54 -9.92 -9.35 3.61
CA PHE A 54 -10.56 -10.65 3.36
C PHE A 54 -10.83 -11.46 4.63
N GLY A 55 -10.51 -10.94 5.82
CA GLY A 55 -10.65 -11.67 7.08
C GLY A 55 -9.71 -12.88 7.19
N LEU A 56 -8.57 -12.83 6.49
CA LEU A 56 -7.56 -13.88 6.51
C LEU A 56 -6.58 -13.65 7.66
N ASP A 57 -6.13 -14.74 8.27
CA ASP A 57 -5.10 -14.70 9.31
C ASP A 57 -3.75 -14.29 8.69
N HIS A 58 -3.25 -13.11 9.05
CA HIS A 58 -1.97 -12.58 8.58
C HIS A 58 -0.92 -12.72 9.68
N LYS A 59 -0.03 -13.72 9.56
CA LYS A 59 1.06 -13.97 10.53
C LYS A 59 2.45 -13.59 10.02
N ARG A 60 2.54 -12.80 8.94
CA ARG A 60 3.79 -12.49 8.23
C ARG A 60 4.20 -11.02 8.40
N PHE A 61 5.17 -10.59 7.58
CA PHE A 61 5.67 -9.21 7.52
C PHE A 61 4.59 -8.19 7.15
N GLY A 62 4.85 -6.94 7.51
CA GLY A 62 4.01 -5.78 7.17
C GLY A 62 2.95 -5.46 8.21
N THR A 63 2.56 -4.19 8.24
CA THR A 63 1.53 -3.64 9.12
C THR A 63 0.37 -3.16 8.27
N SER A 64 -0.81 -3.74 8.48
CA SER A 64 -2.02 -3.34 7.77
C SER A 64 -2.39 -1.89 8.07
N PHE A 65 -2.91 -1.20 7.05
CA PHE A 65 -3.50 0.14 7.14
C PHE A 65 -5.01 0.12 6.80
N TYR A 66 -5.65 -1.06 6.83
CA TYR A 66 -7.05 -1.21 6.43
C TYR A 66 -7.99 -0.34 7.27
N GLN A 67 -7.85 -0.37 8.60
CA GLN A 67 -8.68 0.45 9.49
C GLN A 67 -8.47 1.95 9.30
N GLU A 68 -7.25 2.37 8.94
CA GLU A 68 -6.94 3.77 8.64
C GLU A 68 -7.77 4.25 7.44
N ILE A 69 -7.86 3.44 6.38
CA ILE A 69 -8.55 3.82 5.14
C ILE A 69 -10.07 3.60 5.18
N THR A 70 -10.60 2.82 6.12
CA THR A 70 -12.05 2.61 6.30
C THR A 70 -12.65 3.39 7.47
N GLY A 71 -11.81 4.05 8.27
CA GLY A 71 -12.23 4.79 9.46
C GLY A 71 -12.76 3.87 10.58
N GLY A 72 -12.18 2.67 10.73
CA GLY A 72 -12.57 1.74 11.80
C GLY A 72 -13.89 0.98 11.56
N LYS A 73 -14.48 1.09 10.36
CA LYS A 73 -15.74 0.41 10.04
C LYS A 73 -15.49 -1.07 9.75
N THR A 74 -15.81 -1.93 10.71
CA THR A 74 -15.94 -3.37 10.48
C THR A 74 -17.19 -3.67 9.66
N THR A 75 -17.08 -4.66 8.77
CA THR A 75 -18.18 -5.22 7.98
C THR A 75 -19.26 -5.85 8.84
#